data_AF-A0A1F6PK33-F1
#
_entry.id   AF-A0A1F6PK33-F1
#
_cell.length_a   1.000
_cell.length_b   1.000
_cell.length_c   1.000
_cell.angle_alpha   90.00
_cell.angle_beta   90.00
_cell.angle_gamma   90.00
#
_symmetry.space_group_name_H-M   'P 1'
#
loop_
_entity.id
_entity.type
_entity.pdbx_description
1 polymer ?
#
loop_
_entity_poly.entity_id
_entity_poly.type
_entity_poly.pdbx_seq_one_letter_code
_entity_poly.pdbx_strand_id
1 'polypeptide(L)' 'MLLHNYLDSGNYTASLVKNNLSNIPNTEIQSIKKRVDFYVNHYKISTQKTASESKVLQLDFLLNLNHILENEIQERKAA' A
#
# COMPACT_ATOMS: atom_id res chain seq x y z
N MET A 1 1.06 9.77 9.56
CA MET A 1 0.76 10.96 8.74
C MET A 1 0.97 10.74 7.24
N LEU A 2 1.89 9.86 6.80
CA LEU A 2 2.06 9.53 5.38
C LEU A 2 0.77 8.99 4.72
N LEU A 3 0.16 7.93 5.26
CA LEU A 3 -1.04 7.28 4.66
C LEU A 3 -2.30 8.16 4.53
N HIS A 4 -2.53 9.11 5.45
CA HIS A 4 -3.75 9.92 5.44
C HIS A 4 -3.80 10.92 4.28
N ASN A 5 -2.65 11.50 3.91
CA ASN A 5 -2.56 12.44 2.78
C ASN A 5 -2.61 11.76 1.41
N TYR A 6 -2.44 10.43 1.35
CA TYR A 6 -2.45 9.68 0.08
C TYR A 6 -3.85 9.22 -0.36
N LEU A 7 -4.85 9.27 0.54
CA LEU A 7 -6.23 8.84 0.26
C LEU A 7 -7.08 9.92 -0.42
N ASP A 8 -6.76 11.20 -0.21
CA ASP A 8 -7.58 12.32 -0.73
C ASP A 8 -7.25 12.74 -2.17
N SER A 9 -6.05 12.41 -2.67
CA SER A 9 -5.65 12.80 -4.03
C SER A 9 -5.91 11.65 -5.01
N GLY A 10 -7.03 11.69 -5.74
CA GLY A 10 -7.36 10.74 -6.82
C GLY A 10 -6.34 10.60 -7.97
N ASN A 11 -5.18 11.26 -7.87
CA ASN A 11 -4.02 11.14 -8.76
C ASN A 11 -2.95 10.24 -8.14
N TYR A 12 -3.28 8.96 -7.95
CA TYR A 12 -2.32 7.96 -7.51
C TYR A 12 -1.63 7.34 -8.73
N THR A 13 -0.34 7.61 -8.92
CA THR A 13 0.47 6.88 -9.93
C THR A 13 1.53 6.05 -9.22
N ALA A 14 1.66 4.77 -9.60
CA ALA A 14 2.64 3.85 -9.03
C ALA A 14 4.08 4.41 -9.10
N SER A 15 4.36 5.24 -10.10
CA SER A 15 5.63 5.93 -10.31
C SER A 15 5.98 6.92 -9.18
N LEU A 16 5.01 7.67 -8.66
CA LEU A 16 5.21 8.61 -7.54
C LEU A 16 5.56 7.87 -6.24
N VAL A 17 4.93 6.72 -6.01
CA VAL A 17 5.22 5.87 -4.86
C VAL A 17 6.62 5.27 -5.00
N LYS A 18 6.95 4.70 -6.16
CA LYS A 18 8.25 4.06 -6.41
C LYS A 18 9.43 5.03 -6.19
N ASN A 19 9.33 6.25 -6.71
CA ASN A 19 10.37 7.28 -6.52
C ASN A 19 10.55 7.71 -5.06
N ASN A 20 9.50 7.63 -4.24
CA ASN A 20 9.61 7.89 -2.81
C ASN A 20 10.18 6.69 -2.04
N LEU A 21 9.91 5.46 -2.49
CA LEU A 21 10.40 4.23 -1.86
C LEU A 21 11.91 4.03 -2.06
N SER A 22 12.49 4.44 -3.20
CA SER A 22 13.90 4.24 -3.51
C SER A 22 14.86 4.78 -2.43
N ASN A 23 14.48 5.87 -1.75
CA ASN A 23 15.27 6.51 -0.70
C ASN A 23 15.01 5.94 0.70
N ILE A 24 14.05 5.03 0.86
CA ILE A 24 13.68 4.44 2.14
C ILE A 24 14.56 3.18 2.39
N PRO A 25 15.12 2.99 3.60
CA PRO A 25 15.84 1.78 3.96
C PRO A 25 14.98 0.51 3.81
N ASN A 26 15.58 -0.61 3.41
CA ASN A 26 14.84 -1.87 3.22
C ASN A 26 14.11 -2.32 4.50
N THR A 27 14.71 -2.11 5.68
CA THR A 27 14.08 -2.42 6.98
C THR A 27 12.76 -1.65 7.20
N GLU A 28 12.70 -0.40 6.75
CA GLU A 28 11.52 0.43 6.86
C GLU A 28 10.46 0.04 5.81
N ILE A 29 10.87 -0.30 4.57
CA ILE A 29 9.96 -0.85 3.56
C ILE A 29 9.29 -2.15 4.04
N GLN A 30 10.03 -3.04 4.68
CA GLN A 30 9.48 -4.26 5.30
C GLN A 30 8.47 -3.93 6.42
N SER A 31 8.73 -2.89 7.20
CA SER A 31 7.81 -2.42 8.25
C SER A 31 6.52 -1.84 7.66
N ILE A 32 6.63 -1.05 6.60
CA ILE A 32 5.48 -0.49 5.85
C ILE A 32 4.66 -1.64 5.26
N LYS A 33 5.31 -2.63 4.63
CA LYS A 33 4.66 -3.83 4.07
C LYS A 33 3.81 -4.57 5.11
N LYS A 34 4.37 -4.84 6.30
CA LYS A 34 3.61 -5.50 7.39
C LYS A 34 2.37 -4.71 7.81
N ARG A 35 2.45 -3.38 7.84
CA ARG A 35 1.30 -2.52 8.15
C ARG A 35 0.25 -2.57 7.05
N VAL A 36 0.67 -2.51 5.78
CA VAL A 36 -0.23 -2.63 4.64
C VAL A 36 -0.94 -3.99 4.64
N ASP A 37 -0.23 -5.09 4.90
CA ASP A 37 -0.82 -6.43 5.02
C ASP A 37 -1.88 -6.50 6.12
N PHE A 38 -1.61 -5.89 7.28
CA PHE A 38 -2.58 -5.79 8.35
C PHE A 38 -3.85 -5.04 7.90
N TYR A 39 -3.70 -3.90 7.22
CA TYR A 39 -4.85 -3.13 6.73
C TYR A 39 -5.61 -3.87 5.61
N VAL A 40 -4.93 -4.51 4.66
CA VAL A 40 -5.58 -5.33 3.63
C VAL A 40 -6.46 -6.39 4.29
N ASN A 41 -5.94 -7.10 5.29
CA ASN A 41 -6.70 -8.13 6.00
C ASN A 41 -7.88 -7.54 6.77
N HIS A 42 -7.69 -6.40 7.46
CA HIS A 42 -8.76 -5.69 8.15
C HIS A 42 -9.88 -5.27 7.20
N TYR A 43 -9.53 -4.67 6.06
CA TYR A 43 -10.49 -4.19 5.06
C TYR A 43 -11.20 -5.32 4.32
N LYS A 44 -10.52 -6.43 3.98
CA LYS A 44 -11.17 -7.62 3.42
C LYS A 44 -12.27 -8.16 4.35
N ILE A 45 -12.00 -8.24 5.65
CA ILE A 45 -13.00 -8.67 6.64
C ILE A 45 -14.14 -7.64 6.75
N SER A 46 -13.80 -6.35 6.72
CA SER A 46 -14.78 -5.26 6.82
C SER A 46 -15.72 -5.19 5.62
N THR A 47 -15.20 -5.34 4.39
CA THR A 47 -15.97 -5.33 3.14
C THR A 47 -16.86 -6.57 3.00
N GLN A 48 -16.43 -7.73 3.53
CA GLN A 48 -17.28 -8.93 3.58
C GLN A 48 -18.49 -8.77 4.52
N LYS A 49 -18.35 -7.99 5.60
CA LYS A 49 -19.43 -7.75 6.57
C LYS A 49 -20.37 -6.62 6.16
N THR A 50 -19.82 -5.57 5.57
CA THR A 50 -20.56 -4.36 5.14
C THR A 50 -19.83 -3.72 3.96
N ALA A 51 -20.20 -4.13 2.74
CA ALA A 51 -19.63 -3.55 1.53
C ALA A 51 -20.18 -2.13 1.31
N SER A 52 -19.31 -1.12 1.42
CA SER A 52 -19.57 0.22 0.92
C SER A 52 -18.53 0.55 -0.15
N GLU A 53 -18.91 1.35 -1.15
CA GLU A 53 -18.03 1.73 -2.27
C GLU A 53 -16.71 2.33 -1.79
N SER A 54 -16.76 3.18 -0.76
CA SER A 54 -15.56 3.75 -0.12
C SER A 54 -14.61 2.69 0.45
N LYS A 55 -15.14 1.62 1.08
CA LYS A 55 -14.31 0.53 1.62
C LYS A 55 -13.71 -0.35 0.52
N VAL A 56 -14.43 -0.51 -0.61
CA VAL A 56 -13.92 -1.23 -1.78
C VAL A 56 -12.76 -0.47 -2.40
N LEU A 57 -12.91 0.84 -2.62
CA LEU A 57 -11.83 1.69 -3.13
C LEU A 57 -10.61 1.72 -2.20
N GLN A 58 -10.81 1.74 -0.87
CA GLN A 58 -9.73 1.64 0.10
C GLN A 58 -9.02 0.29 0.05
N LEU A 59 -9.75 -0.81 -0.16
CA LEU A 59 -9.16 -2.12 -0.32
C LEU A 59 -8.34 -2.22 -1.61
N ASP A 60 -8.85 -1.74 -2.74
CA ASP A 60 -8.16 -1.75 -4.03
C ASP A 60 -6.86 -0.94 -3.97
N PHE A 61 -6.90 0.23 -3.32
CA PHE A 61 -5.71 1.02 -3.04
C PHE A 61 -4.66 0.23 -2.25
N LEU A 62 -5.07 -0.40 -1.15
CA LEU A 62 -4.17 -1.15 -0.29
C LEU A 62 -3.55 -2.35 -1.00
N LEU A 63 -4.32 -3.04 -1.86
CA LEU A 63 -3.83 -4.14 -2.69
C LEU A 63 -2.79 -3.65 -3.70
N ASN A 64 -3.02 -2.51 -4.35
CA ASN A 64 -2.06 -1.93 -5.30
C ASN A 64 -0.77 -1.48 -4.60
N LEU A 65 -0.88 -0.78 -3.46
CA LEU A 65 0.27 -0.40 -2.65
C LEU A 65 1.07 -1.64 -2.19
N ASN A 66 0.36 -2.71 -1.79
CA ASN A 66 0.99 -3.96 -1.42
C ASN A 66 1.84 -4.55 -2.55
N HIS A 67 1.31 -4.54 -3.78
CA HIS A 67 2.01 -5.03 -4.96
C HIS A 67 3.26 -4.19 -5.29
N ILE A 68 3.17 -2.86 -5.20
CA ILE A 68 4.31 -1.96 -5.40
C ILE A 68 5.43 -2.27 -4.39
N LEU A 69 5.08 -2.44 -3.11
CA LEU A 69 6.04 -2.76 -2.06
C LEU A 69 6.69 -4.14 -2.27
N GLU A 70 5.93 -5.14 -2.73
CA GLU A 70 6.47 -6.47 -3.05
C GLU A 70 7.49 -6.42 -4.18
N ASN A 71 7.19 -5.69 -5.25
CA ASN A 71 8.10 -5.52 -6.38
C ASN A 71 9.38 -4.79 -5.94
N GLU A 72 9.28 -3.71 -5.18
CA GLU A 72 10.45 -2.97 -4.67
C GLU A 72 11.34 -3.85 -3.77
N ILE A 73 10.74 -4.66 -2.90
CA ILE A 73 11.47 -5.62 -2.04
C ILE A 73 12.19 -6.67 -2.89
N GLN A 74 11.55 -7.16 -3.96
CA GLN A 74 12.15 -8.15 -4.86
C GLN A 74 13.30 -7.55 -5.68
N GLU A 75 13.11 -6.36 -6.27
CA GLU A 75 14.14 -5.64 -7.03
C GLU A 75 15.40 -5.42 -6.19
N ARG A 76 15.26 -5.06 -4.90
CA ARG A 76 16.39 -4.88 -3.97
C ARG A 76 17.10 -6.16 -3.54
N LYS A 77 16.46 -7.32 -3.66
CA LYS A 77 17.12 -8.61 -3.40
C LYS A 77 17.92 -9.08 -4.61
N ALA A 78 17.58 -8.60 -5.80
CA ALA A 78 18.22 -8.97 -7.05
C ALA A 78 19.41 -8.07 -7.42
N ALA A 79 19.50 -6.87 -6.83
CA ALA A 79 20.62 -5.94 -6.92
C ALA A 79 21.69 -6.22 -5.85
#